data_AF-A0A7S0Q4Z4-F1
#
_entry.id   AF-A0A7S0Q4Z4-F1
#
_cell.length_a   1.000
_cell.length_b   1.000
_cell.length_c   1.000
_cell.angle_alpha   90.00
_cell.angle_beta   90.00
_cell.angle_gamma   90.00
#
_symmetry.space_group_name_H-M   'P 1'
#
loop_
_entity.id
_entity.type
_entity.pdbx_description
1 polymer ?
#
loop_
_entity_poly.entity_id
_entity_poly.type
_entity_poly.pdbx_seq_one_letter_code
_entity_poly.pdbx_strand_id
1 'polypeptide(L)'
;EKNAMLAASKNARPPPPARDLLFSLLSSLCIECFRALRHTVRVILRPLLVPRTVASREPLPDAGCAFYEGRVVHKRHAPMAHRFEYAVRYCLVDLDATHPQPHCVVGQLSSRLSAHEARKMCGTDGRVHLLLLPQSAGYEQNPICVYYCYDVAGVP
;
A
#
# COMPACT_ATOMS: atom_id res chain seq x y z
N GLU A 1 -24.73 13.14 54.16
CA GLU A 1 -23.68 12.67 53.24
C GLU A 1 -22.90 11.43 53.69
N LYS A 2 -22.32 11.39 54.91
CA LYS A 2 -21.50 10.22 55.38
C LYS A 2 -22.17 8.85 55.24
N ASN A 3 -23.49 8.77 55.46
CA ASN A 3 -24.24 7.51 55.37
C ASN A 3 -24.48 7.03 53.92
N ALA A 4 -24.51 7.94 52.94
CA ALA A 4 -24.62 7.58 51.52
C ALA A 4 -23.29 7.05 50.96
N MET A 5 -22.17 7.59 51.43
CA MET A 5 -20.83 7.14 51.04
C MET A 5 -20.49 5.74 51.61
N LEU A 6 -20.93 5.44 52.84
CA LEU A 6 -20.81 4.08 53.40
C LEU A 6 -21.70 3.06 52.69
N ALA A 7 -22.89 3.46 52.22
CA ALA A 7 -23.78 2.57 51.47
C ALA A 7 -23.22 2.22 50.08
N ALA A 8 -22.58 3.18 49.40
CA ALA A 8 -21.91 2.95 48.12
C ALA A 8 -20.71 1.98 48.25
N SER A 9 -19.97 2.04 49.37
CA SER A 9 -18.85 1.12 49.62
C SER A 9 -19.29 -0.33 49.90
N LYS A 10 -20.51 -0.56 50.39
CA LYS A 10 -21.03 -1.91 50.69
C LYS A 10 -21.59 -2.64 49.47
N ASN A 11 -21.95 -1.91 48.41
CA ASN A 11 -22.45 -2.47 47.15
C ASN A 11 -21.36 -2.65 46.07
N ALA A 12 -20.09 -2.39 46.40
CA ALA A 12 -18.99 -2.68 45.49
C ALA A 12 -18.84 -4.20 45.33
N ARG A 13 -19.00 -4.69 44.10
CA ARG A 13 -18.75 -6.11 43.78
C ARG A 13 -17.31 -6.46 44.18
N PRO A 14 -17.08 -7.60 44.85
CA PRO A 14 -15.73 -8.02 45.22
C PRO A 14 -14.88 -8.13 43.95
N PRO A 15 -13.57 -7.78 44.01
CA PRO A 15 -12.70 -7.94 42.86
C PRO A 15 -12.72 -9.40 42.40
N PRO A 16 -12.69 -9.66 41.08
CA PRO A 16 -12.67 -11.02 40.58
C PRO A 16 -11.48 -11.77 41.19
N PRO A 17 -11.64 -13.06 41.54
CA PRO A 17 -10.56 -13.83 42.12
C PRO A 17 -9.37 -13.84 41.15
N ALA A 18 -8.14 -13.79 41.68
CA ALA A 18 -6.92 -13.71 40.88
C ALA A 18 -6.81 -14.80 39.80
N ARG A 19 -7.48 -15.95 40.03
CA ARG A 19 -7.60 -17.06 39.08
C ARG A 19 -8.32 -16.66 37.78
N ASP A 20 -9.39 -15.89 37.88
CA ASP A 20 -10.19 -15.46 36.72
C ASP A 20 -9.45 -14.41 35.90
N LEU A 21 -8.71 -13.51 36.56
CA LEU A 21 -7.82 -12.57 35.90
C LEU A 21 -6.68 -13.29 35.17
N LEU A 22 -6.08 -14.30 35.81
CA LEU A 22 -5.04 -15.11 35.17
C LEU A 22 -5.57 -15.87 33.94
N PHE A 23 -6.76 -16.46 34.02
CA PHE A 23 -7.38 -17.15 32.89
C PHE A 23 -7.69 -16.21 31.71
N SER A 24 -8.19 -15.00 31.98
CA SER A 24 -8.44 -13.99 30.93
C SER A 24 -7.14 -13.47 30.29
N LEU A 25 -6.07 -13.30 31.07
CA LEU A 25 -4.76 -12.91 30.54
C LEU A 25 -4.13 -14.02 29.69
N LEU A 26 -4.18 -15.27 30.16
CA LEU A 26 -3.65 -16.41 29.42
C LEU A 26 -4.44 -16.66 28.12
N SER A 27 -5.76 -16.57 28.16
CA SER A 27 -6.60 -16.76 26.97
C SER A 27 -6.39 -15.66 25.93
N SER A 28 -6.29 -14.39 26.35
CA SER A 28 -5.97 -13.28 25.44
C SER A 28 -4.56 -13.41 24.84
N LEU A 29 -3.57 -13.78 25.64
CA LEU A 29 -2.22 -14.05 25.15
C LEU A 29 -2.20 -15.18 24.12
N CYS A 30 -2.91 -16.29 24.38
CA CYS A 30 -3.03 -17.40 23.43
C CYS A 30 -3.69 -16.98 22.11
N ILE A 31 -4.75 -16.17 22.17
CA ILE A 31 -5.43 -15.65 20.97
C ILE A 31 -4.50 -14.76 20.16
N GLU A 32 -3.77 -13.85 20.80
CA GLU A 32 -2.83 -12.97 20.11
C GLU A 32 -1.64 -13.72 19.53
N CYS A 33 -1.08 -14.69 20.26
CA CYS A 33 -0.04 -15.58 19.74
C CYS A 33 -0.54 -16.35 18.51
N PHE A 34 -1.78 -16.87 18.53
CA PHE A 34 -2.36 -17.57 17.39
C PHE A 34 -2.59 -16.64 16.19
N ARG A 35 -3.09 -15.41 16.42
CA ARG A 35 -3.28 -14.40 15.37
C ARG A 35 -1.94 -13.99 14.75
N ALA A 36 -0.92 -13.75 15.58
CA ALA A 36 0.43 -13.40 15.17
C ALA A 36 1.08 -14.54 14.37
N LEU A 37 0.96 -15.78 14.84
CA LEU A 37 1.47 -16.96 14.13
C LEU A 37 0.79 -17.12 12.77
N ARG A 38 -0.55 -17.05 12.71
CA ARG A 38 -1.30 -17.14 11.46
C ARG A 38 -0.93 -16.03 10.47
N HIS A 39 -0.68 -14.81 10.95
CA HIS A 39 -0.23 -13.70 10.13
C HIS A 39 1.19 -13.94 9.60
N THR A 40 2.10 -14.37 10.49
CA THR A 40 3.50 -14.68 10.16
C THR A 40 3.58 -15.80 9.11
N VAL A 41 2.83 -16.89 9.29
CA VAL A 41 2.68 -17.96 8.30
C VAL A 41 2.18 -17.41 6.96
N ARG A 42 1.16 -16.55 6.95
CA ARG A 42 0.62 -15.97 5.71
C ARG A 42 1.55 -14.99 5.01
N VAL A 43 2.39 -14.26 5.74
CA VAL A 43 3.30 -13.27 5.15
C VAL A 43 4.61 -13.92 4.73
N ILE A 44 5.14 -14.84 5.52
CA ILE A 44 6.46 -15.45 5.32
C ILE A 44 6.36 -16.74 4.49
N LEU A 45 5.43 -17.65 4.81
CA LEU A 45 5.35 -18.96 4.14
C LEU A 45 4.53 -18.93 2.85
N ARG A 46 3.52 -18.04 2.72
CA ARG A 46 2.73 -17.91 1.49
C ARG A 46 3.55 -17.58 0.23
N PRO A 47 4.52 -16.64 0.24
CA PRO A 47 5.35 -16.38 -0.93
C PRO A 47 6.36 -17.50 -1.23
N LEU A 48 6.60 -18.43 -0.29
CA LEU A 48 7.46 -19.60 -0.50
C LEU A 48 6.69 -20.77 -1.13
N LEU A 49 5.41 -20.93 -0.81
CA LEU A 49 4.56 -22.05 -1.26
C LEU A 49 3.78 -21.73 -2.54
N VAL A 50 3.47 -20.46 -2.77
CA VAL A 50 2.82 -20.01 -4.00
C VAL A 50 3.88 -19.26 -4.79
N PRO A 51 4.40 -19.81 -5.92
CA PRO A 51 5.25 -19.02 -6.79
C PRO A 51 4.52 -17.71 -7.09
N ARG A 52 5.23 -16.59 -7.06
CA ARG A 52 4.73 -15.31 -7.59
C ARG A 52 4.44 -15.53 -9.07
N THR A 53 3.29 -16.09 -9.38
CA THR A 53 2.69 -15.97 -10.69
C THR A 53 2.44 -14.49 -10.84
N VAL A 54 3.15 -13.87 -11.77
CA VAL A 54 2.80 -12.58 -12.38
C VAL A 54 1.46 -12.82 -13.07
N ALA A 55 0.40 -12.94 -12.27
CA ALA A 55 -0.94 -12.87 -12.80
C ALA A 55 -1.12 -11.40 -13.11
N SER A 56 -1.14 -11.07 -14.39
CA SER A 56 -1.80 -9.89 -14.92
C SER A 56 -3.22 -9.91 -14.36
N ARG A 57 -3.40 -9.30 -13.19
CA ARG A 57 -4.73 -9.12 -12.62
C ARG A 57 -5.38 -8.10 -13.52
N GLU A 58 -6.39 -8.53 -14.28
CA GLU A 58 -7.26 -7.63 -15.03
C GLU A 58 -7.57 -6.40 -14.14
N PRO A 59 -7.38 -5.17 -14.63
CA PRO A 59 -7.65 -3.98 -13.85
C PRO A 59 -9.06 -4.10 -13.30
N LEU A 60 -9.20 -4.01 -11.97
CA LEU A 60 -10.52 -3.81 -11.39
C LEU A 60 -11.07 -2.53 -12.05
N PRO A 61 -12.24 -2.57 -12.73
CA PRO A 61 -12.71 -1.49 -13.60
C PRO A 61 -12.84 -0.11 -12.94
N ASP A 62 -12.69 -0.05 -11.61
CA ASP A 62 -12.98 1.11 -10.77
C ASP A 62 -11.81 1.48 -9.83
N ALA A 63 -10.64 0.85 -9.97
CA ALA A 63 -9.56 0.99 -8.98
C ALA A 63 -8.72 2.28 -9.12
N GLY A 64 -8.97 3.12 -10.13
CA GLY A 64 -8.19 4.33 -10.44
C GLY A 64 -6.70 4.09 -10.75
N CYS A 65 -6.23 2.84 -10.61
CA CYS A 65 -4.86 2.45 -10.82
C CYS A 65 -4.71 0.95 -11.14
N ALA A 66 -3.59 0.58 -11.75
CA ALA A 66 -3.15 -0.78 -11.98
C ALA A 66 -1.68 -0.95 -11.58
N PHE A 67 -1.28 -2.14 -11.13
CA PHE A 67 0.11 -2.43 -10.76
C PHE A 67 0.76 -3.38 -11.74
N TYR A 68 1.99 -3.04 -12.15
CA TYR A 68 2.80 -3.80 -13.09
C TYR A 68 4.09 -4.24 -12.41
N GLU A 69 4.28 -5.56 -12.29
CA GLU A 69 5.52 -6.13 -11.78
C GLU A 69 6.54 -6.30 -12.91
N GLY A 70 7.81 -6.03 -12.62
CA GLY A 70 8.87 -6.12 -13.61
C GLY A 70 10.26 -6.14 -12.98
N ARG A 71 11.27 -6.05 -13.84
CA ARG A 71 12.68 -5.95 -13.44
C ARG A 71 13.31 -4.78 -14.19
N VAL A 72 14.02 -3.92 -13.47
CA VAL A 72 14.80 -2.84 -14.05
C VAL A 72 16.27 -3.26 -14.06
N VAL A 73 16.93 -3.04 -15.19
CA VAL A 73 18.35 -3.30 -15.37
C VAL A 73 19.06 -1.99 -15.66
N HIS A 74 19.99 -1.61 -14.81
CA HIS A 74 20.93 -0.54 -15.05
C HIS A 74 22.23 -1.12 -15.55
N LYS A 75 22.73 -0.60 -16.67
CA LYS A 75 24.05 -0.90 -17.20
C LYS A 75 24.83 0.40 -17.35
N ARG A 76 25.95 0.49 -16.66
CA ARG A 76 26.92 1.56 -16.82
C ARG A 76 28.17 0.96 -17.45
N HIS A 77 28.61 1.51 -18.58
CA HIS A 77 29.74 0.97 -19.34
C HIS A 77 31.09 1.59 -18.96
N ALA A 78 31.11 2.81 -18.43
CA ALA A 78 32.32 3.55 -18.07
C ALA A 78 32.11 4.41 -16.80
N PRO A 79 33.17 4.70 -16.01
CA PRO A 79 34.58 4.30 -16.23
C PRO A 79 34.87 2.83 -15.94
N MET A 80 34.06 2.17 -15.09
CA MET A 80 34.08 0.71 -14.89
C MET A 80 32.70 0.13 -15.21
N ALA A 81 32.67 -1.08 -15.75
CA ALA A 81 31.43 -1.75 -16.09
C ALA A 81 30.67 -2.18 -14.83
N HIS A 82 29.44 -1.71 -14.68
CA HIS A 82 28.54 -2.10 -13.61
C HIS A 82 27.17 -2.49 -14.18
N ARG A 83 26.62 -3.58 -13.66
CA ARG A 83 25.25 -4.00 -13.94
C ARG A 83 24.52 -4.17 -12.61
N PHE A 84 23.40 -3.48 -12.47
CA PHE A 84 22.52 -3.59 -11.32
C PHE A 84 21.12 -3.96 -11.79
N GLU A 85 20.50 -4.92 -11.12
CA GLU A 85 19.19 -5.44 -11.49
C GLU A 85 18.33 -5.63 -10.25
N TYR A 86 17.11 -5.12 -10.28
CA TYR A 86 16.18 -5.20 -9.16
C TYR A 86 14.75 -5.36 -9.63
N ALA A 87 13.96 -6.03 -8.79
CA ALA A 87 12.52 -6.17 -8.98
C ALA A 87 11.83 -4.83 -8.68
N VAL A 88 10.79 -4.53 -9.45
CA VAL A 88 9.98 -3.32 -9.32
C VAL A 88 8.50 -3.68 -9.39
N ARG A 89 7.67 -2.81 -8.80
CA ARG A 89 6.22 -2.83 -9.01
C ARG A 89 5.77 -1.41 -9.33
N TYR A 90 5.64 -1.12 -10.62
CA TYR A 90 5.12 0.15 -11.10
C TYR A 90 3.62 0.27 -10.82
N CYS A 91 3.15 1.49 -10.66
CA CYS A 91 1.75 1.84 -10.54
C CYS A 91 1.39 2.73 -11.73
N LEU A 92 0.42 2.30 -12.54
CA LEU A 92 -0.25 3.10 -13.55
C LEU A 92 -1.46 3.73 -12.89
N VAL A 93 -1.51 5.05 -12.87
CA VAL A 93 -2.53 5.85 -12.21
C VAL A 93 -3.33 6.58 -13.27
N ASP A 94 -4.65 6.48 -13.25
CA ASP A 94 -5.52 7.33 -14.06
C ASP A 94 -5.64 8.69 -13.36
N LEU A 95 -5.07 9.73 -13.97
CA LEU A 95 -5.05 11.07 -13.38
C LEU A 95 -6.40 11.79 -13.50
N ASP A 96 -7.31 11.27 -14.33
CA ASP A 96 -8.68 11.80 -14.50
C ASP A 96 -9.71 10.99 -13.72
N ALA A 97 -9.30 9.96 -12.97
CA ALA A 97 -10.20 9.17 -12.15
C ALA A 97 -10.88 10.04 -11.08
N THR A 98 -12.19 9.87 -10.94
CA THR A 98 -13.01 10.52 -9.90
C THR A 98 -12.80 9.92 -8.51
N HIS A 99 -12.12 8.77 -8.42
CA HIS A 99 -11.87 8.07 -7.17
C HIS A 99 -10.63 8.61 -6.46
N PRO A 100 -10.56 8.46 -5.12
CA PRO A 100 -9.36 8.81 -4.37
C PRO A 100 -8.15 8.02 -4.90
N GLN A 101 -7.06 8.75 -5.13
CA GLN A 101 -5.83 8.15 -5.61
C GLN A 101 -5.22 7.21 -4.55
N PRO A 102 -4.48 6.16 -4.94
CA PRO A 102 -3.92 5.20 -4.00
C PRO A 102 -2.97 5.87 -3.00
N HIS A 103 -3.08 5.53 -1.72
CA HIS A 103 -2.23 6.12 -0.66
C HIS A 103 -0.72 5.99 -0.92
N CYS A 104 -0.29 4.93 -1.61
CA CYS A 104 1.12 4.71 -1.94
C CYS A 104 1.70 5.67 -2.99
N VAL A 105 0.85 6.43 -3.71
CA VAL A 105 1.29 7.40 -4.73
C VAL A 105 0.90 8.84 -4.40
N VAL A 106 -0.13 9.06 -3.58
CA VAL A 106 -0.68 10.40 -3.26
C VAL A 106 0.40 11.39 -2.81
N GLY A 107 1.35 10.96 -1.98
CA GLY A 107 2.44 11.81 -1.51
C GLY A 107 3.38 12.29 -2.62
N GLN A 108 3.47 11.55 -3.74
CA GLN A 108 4.31 11.89 -4.88
C GLN A 108 3.58 12.81 -5.87
N LEU A 109 2.26 12.69 -6.01
CA LEU A 109 1.49 13.38 -7.05
C LEU A 109 1.57 14.90 -6.99
N SER A 110 1.77 15.48 -5.80
CA SER A 110 1.94 16.93 -5.63
C SER A 110 3.19 17.50 -6.33
N SER A 111 4.19 16.65 -6.60
CA SER A 111 5.43 17.01 -7.30
C SER A 111 5.42 16.64 -8.79
N ARG A 112 4.29 16.12 -9.29
CA ARG A 112 4.13 15.60 -10.65
C ARG A 112 3.19 16.52 -11.43
N LEU A 113 3.27 16.47 -12.76
CA LEU A 113 2.32 17.15 -13.63
C LEU A 113 0.91 16.61 -13.37
N SER A 114 -0.05 17.53 -13.27
CA SER A 114 -1.47 17.22 -13.36
C SER A 114 -1.85 16.72 -14.76
N ALA A 115 -3.04 16.10 -14.87
CA ALA A 115 -3.57 15.69 -16.17
C ALA A 115 -3.69 16.87 -17.16
N HIS A 116 -4.08 18.05 -16.67
CA HIS A 116 -4.20 19.26 -17.49
C HIS A 116 -2.84 19.75 -18.02
N GLU A 117 -1.81 19.76 -17.18
CA GLU A 117 -0.46 20.16 -17.58
C GLU A 117 0.14 19.17 -18.58
N ALA A 118 -0.05 17.86 -18.34
CA ALA A 118 0.42 16.82 -19.25
C ALA A 118 -0.24 16.94 -20.64
N ARG A 119 -1.56 17.16 -20.71
CA ARG A 119 -2.28 17.46 -21.96
C ARG A 119 -1.71 18.65 -22.70
N LYS A 120 -1.51 19.76 -21.97
CA LYS A 120 -0.97 21.00 -22.55
C LYS A 120 0.43 20.79 -23.13
N MET A 121 1.28 20.01 -22.46
CA MET A 121 2.63 19.70 -22.94
C MET A 121 2.64 18.78 -24.17
N CYS A 122 1.69 17.85 -24.25
CA CYS A 122 1.60 16.87 -25.33
C CYS A 122 0.70 17.29 -26.50
N GLY A 123 -0.08 18.36 -26.36
CA GLY A 123 -1.05 18.78 -27.38
C GLY A 123 -2.25 17.85 -27.52
N THR A 124 -2.65 17.19 -26.43
CA THR A 124 -3.74 16.19 -26.39
C THR A 124 -4.92 16.67 -25.55
N ASP A 125 -6.09 16.04 -25.70
CA ASP A 125 -7.35 16.44 -25.07
C ASP A 125 -8.14 15.30 -24.41
N GLY A 126 -7.66 14.06 -24.48
CA GLY A 126 -8.25 12.85 -23.88
C GLY A 126 -7.66 12.47 -22.53
N ARG A 127 -7.74 11.18 -22.16
CA ARG A 127 -7.29 10.69 -20.84
C ARG A 127 -5.77 10.83 -20.65
N VAL A 128 -5.36 10.96 -19.39
CA VAL A 128 -3.94 10.91 -19.01
C VAL A 128 -3.70 9.83 -17.96
N HIS A 129 -2.79 8.91 -18.27
CA HIS A 129 -2.29 7.94 -17.30
C HIS A 129 -0.84 8.22 -16.92
N LEU A 130 -0.50 8.03 -15.65
CA LEU A 130 0.84 8.19 -15.11
C LEU A 130 1.38 6.85 -14.63
N LEU A 131 2.46 6.38 -15.24
CA LEU A 131 3.21 5.21 -14.79
C LEU A 131 4.41 5.67 -13.95
N LEU A 132 4.43 5.29 -12.68
CA LEU A 132 5.50 5.65 -11.74
C LEU A 132 5.84 4.49 -10.80
N LEU A 133 7.02 4.55 -10.17
CA LEU A 133 7.37 3.63 -9.09
C LEU A 133 6.91 4.23 -7.75
N PRO A 134 5.97 3.60 -7.01
CA PRO A 134 5.49 4.11 -5.74
C PRO A 134 6.62 4.26 -4.72
N GLN A 135 6.50 5.27 -3.85
CA GLN A 135 7.43 5.46 -2.73
C GLN A 135 7.44 4.25 -1.80
N SER A 136 8.64 3.87 -1.37
CA SER A 136 8.86 2.80 -0.41
C SER A 136 9.67 3.34 0.77
N ALA A 137 9.11 3.24 1.98
CA ALA A 137 9.70 3.81 3.20
C ALA A 137 10.09 5.31 3.08
N GLY A 138 9.35 6.09 2.29
CA GLY A 138 9.61 7.51 2.06
C GLY A 138 10.68 7.82 1.00
N TYR A 139 11.27 6.81 0.37
CA TYR A 139 12.28 6.99 -0.68
C TYR A 139 11.71 6.72 -2.08
N GLU A 140 12.12 7.55 -3.03
CA GLU A 140 11.92 7.32 -4.46
C GLU A 140 13.13 6.59 -5.05
N GLN A 141 12.99 5.29 -5.31
CA GLN A 141 14.11 4.45 -5.79
C GLN A 141 14.35 4.57 -7.30
N ASN A 142 13.41 5.14 -8.05
CA ASN A 142 13.54 5.41 -9.48
C ASN A 142 12.69 6.65 -9.82
N PRO A 143 13.30 7.78 -10.22
CA PRO A 143 12.55 9.01 -10.50
C PRO A 143 11.84 8.99 -11.85
N ILE A 144 12.03 7.95 -12.68
CA ILE A 144 11.40 7.86 -13.99
C ILE A 144 9.89 7.69 -13.81
N CYS A 145 9.15 8.65 -14.37
CA CYS A 145 7.72 8.59 -14.56
C CYS A 145 7.41 8.75 -16.05
N VAL A 146 6.38 8.06 -16.53
CA VAL A 146 5.95 8.08 -17.93
C VAL A 146 4.49 8.50 -17.97
N TYR A 147 4.20 9.51 -18.78
CA TYR A 147 2.85 9.99 -19.03
C TYR A 147 2.34 9.41 -20.35
N TYR A 148 1.19 8.75 -20.31
CA TYR A 148 0.45 8.34 -21.49
C TYR A 148 -0.70 9.32 -21.66
N CYS A 149 -0.54 10.24 -22.59
CA CYS A 149 -1.54 11.24 -22.91
C CYS A 149 -2.24 10.81 -24.18
N TYR A 150 -3.57 10.77 -24.17
CA TYR A 150 -4.37 10.36 -25.32
C TYR A 150 -5.19 11.53 -25.84
N ASP A 151 -5.59 11.52 -27.10
CA ASP A 151 -6.67 12.35 -27.61
C ASP A 151 -8.05 11.81 -27.20
N VAL A 152 -9.12 12.55 -27.51
CA VAL A 152 -10.51 12.12 -27.26
C VAL A 152 -10.92 10.83 -27.98
N ALA A 153 -10.22 10.45 -29.05
CA ALA A 153 -10.42 9.19 -29.77
C ALA A 153 -9.66 8.01 -29.12
N GLY A 154 -8.81 8.26 -28.13
CA GLY A 154 -8.00 7.27 -27.43
C GLY A 154 -6.66 6.97 -28.11
N VAL A 155 -6.20 7.83 -29.02
CA VAL A 155 -4.91 7.73 -29.70
C VAL A 155 -3.84 8.44 -28.87
N PRO A 156 -2.69 7.79 -28.58
CA PRO A 156 -1.59 8.39 -27.82
C PRO A 156 -0.80 9.45 -28.60
#